data_AF-A0AA39SYC3-F1
#
_entry.id   AF-A0AA39SYC3-F1
#
_cell.length_a   1.000
_cell.length_b   1.000
_cell.length_c   1.000
_cell.angle_alpha   90.00
_cell.angle_beta   90.00
_cell.angle_gamma   90.00
#
_symmetry.space_group_name_H-M   'P 1'
#
loop_
_entity.id
_entity.type
_entity.pdbx_description
1 polymer ?
#
loop_
_entity_poly.entity_id
_entity_poly.type
_entity_poly.pdbx_seq_one_letter_code
_entity_poly.pdbx_strand_id
1 'polypeptide(L)'
;MDAFSSSFMSTLSPPTIIPKPILTPSSSRLNISSVRIEDKPATQVTSTTTTTTPQSPSTTSSSAVPKRRAEPSVLTLIFNAFDDIINKFIDPPSKPSVDPTHVLSNNFAPVDELPPTECEVIQGSLPPCLDGAYIRNGPNPQYLPRGPYHLCDGDGMLHSIKISQGRAIFCSRYVNTNKYIAERDAGSSLVPNFFSGFNGLTASAARGALFAVRILAGQYNPANGIGLANTSLAFFGDRLYALCESDLPYAVRLTSNGDIETIGRHDFDGKLFMSMTAHPKTDPDTKETFAFRYGLVPPFLTYFRFDSDGSKQPDVPIFSMTRQSFLHDFAITNK
;
A
#
# COMPACT_ATOMS: atom_id res chain seq x y z
N MET A 1 -12.80 2.79 -15.91
CA MET A 1 -11.44 2.63 -15.37
C MET A 1 -10.53 2.63 -16.58
N ASP A 2 -10.11 3.81 -17.00
CA ASP A 2 -9.25 4.02 -18.17
C ASP A 2 -7.85 4.41 -17.70
N ALA A 3 -6.85 3.87 -18.39
CA ALA A 3 -5.45 3.90 -18.02
C ALA A 3 -4.86 5.32 -17.92
N PHE A 4 -4.08 5.56 -16.86
CA PHE A 4 -3.29 6.77 -16.67
C PHE A 4 -2.18 6.86 -17.72
N SER A 5 -2.34 7.78 -18.67
CA SER A 5 -1.31 8.14 -19.66
C SER A 5 -0.57 9.40 -19.18
N SER A 6 0.72 9.23 -18.88
CA SER A 6 1.67 10.32 -18.63
C SER A 6 1.92 11.12 -19.91
N SER A 7 1.49 12.38 -19.94
CA SER A 7 1.80 13.31 -21.02
C SER A 7 2.87 14.30 -20.56
N PHE A 8 4.13 14.06 -20.95
CA PHE A 8 5.20 15.05 -20.97
C PHE A 8 5.89 14.99 -22.34
N MET A 9 5.79 16.11 -23.08
CA MET A 9 6.59 16.54 -24.25
C MET A 9 6.59 15.66 -25.53
N SER A 10 5.90 16.15 -26.57
CA SER A 10 6.37 16.22 -27.97
C SER A 10 5.24 16.70 -28.89
N THR A 11 5.27 17.98 -29.27
CA THR A 11 4.50 18.52 -30.39
C THR A 11 5.27 18.27 -31.69
N LEU A 12 4.73 17.47 -32.61
CA LEU A 12 4.88 17.55 -34.08
C LEU A 12 4.09 16.39 -34.72
N SER A 13 3.07 16.72 -35.52
CA SER A 13 2.21 15.74 -36.20
C SER A 13 2.72 15.40 -37.61
N PRO A 14 2.80 14.11 -37.99
CA PRO A 14 2.88 13.69 -39.40
C PRO A 14 1.54 13.10 -39.92
N PRO A 15 1.36 12.96 -41.26
CA PRO A 15 0.05 12.82 -41.88
C PRO A 15 -0.54 11.40 -41.80
N THR A 16 -1.87 11.35 -41.81
CA THR A 16 -2.73 10.17 -41.72
C THR A 16 -2.65 9.29 -42.98
N ILE A 17 -2.31 8.01 -42.82
CA ILE A 17 -2.48 6.97 -43.83
C ILE A 17 -3.55 5.99 -43.32
N ILE A 18 -4.61 5.78 -44.10
CA ILE A 18 -5.74 4.90 -43.78
C ILE A 18 -5.47 3.49 -44.34
N PRO A 19 -5.44 2.42 -43.52
CA PRO A 19 -5.48 1.04 -44.03
C PRO A 19 -6.92 0.50 -44.06
N LYS A 20 -7.23 -0.27 -45.13
CA LYS A 20 -8.50 -0.97 -45.36
C LYS A 20 -8.72 -2.15 -44.38
N PRO A 21 -9.99 -2.53 -44.08
CA PRO A 21 -10.30 -3.58 -43.11
C PRO A 21 -10.03 -5.00 -43.66
N ILE A 22 -9.47 -5.86 -42.81
CA ILE A 22 -9.30 -7.30 -43.03
C ILE A 22 -10.42 -8.04 -42.28
N LEU A 23 -11.10 -8.95 -42.97
CA LEU A 23 -12.16 -9.82 -42.47
C LEU A 23 -11.62 -10.86 -41.45
N THR A 24 -12.29 -11.02 -40.31
CA THR A 24 -12.06 -12.12 -39.35
C THR A 24 -13.21 -13.15 -39.43
N PRO A 25 -12.93 -14.47 -39.33
CA PRO A 25 -13.96 -15.49 -39.24
C PRO A 25 -14.44 -15.68 -37.79
N SER A 26 -15.70 -16.10 -37.67
CA SER A 26 -16.51 -16.14 -36.45
C SER A 26 -15.99 -17.14 -35.40
N SER A 27 -15.95 -16.73 -34.14
CA SER A 27 -15.83 -17.64 -32.99
C SER A 27 -17.12 -17.64 -32.15
N SER A 28 -17.44 -18.83 -31.65
CA SER A 28 -18.63 -19.23 -30.91
C SER A 28 -18.91 -18.39 -29.66
N ARG A 29 -20.17 -17.97 -29.49
CA ARG A 29 -20.68 -17.22 -28.33
C ARG A 29 -20.67 -18.10 -27.07
N LEU A 30 -19.85 -17.74 -26.08
CA LEU A 30 -20.03 -18.12 -24.69
C LEU A 30 -21.00 -17.12 -24.04
N ASN A 31 -22.17 -17.60 -23.62
CA ASN A 31 -23.14 -16.81 -22.84
C ASN A 31 -22.61 -16.62 -21.41
N ILE A 32 -22.21 -15.39 -21.07
CA ILE A 32 -21.99 -14.96 -19.69
C ILE A 32 -23.28 -14.29 -19.22
N SER A 33 -24.04 -14.96 -18.36
CA SER A 33 -25.17 -14.36 -17.65
C SER A 33 -24.68 -13.73 -16.34
N SER A 34 -24.75 -12.41 -16.25
CA SER A 34 -24.62 -11.69 -14.98
C SER A 34 -25.95 -11.73 -14.22
N VAL A 35 -25.92 -12.19 -12.96
CA VAL A 35 -27.08 -12.11 -12.07
C VAL A 35 -27.08 -10.70 -11.46
N ARG A 36 -28.05 -9.87 -11.85
CA ARG A 36 -28.36 -8.60 -11.16
C ARG A 36 -29.04 -8.92 -9.83
N ILE A 37 -28.55 -8.33 -8.74
CA ILE A 37 -29.18 -8.42 -7.42
C ILE A 37 -30.30 -7.38 -7.37
N GLU A 38 -31.46 -7.72 -7.91
CA GLU A 38 -32.72 -7.06 -7.58
C GLU A 38 -33.77 -8.17 -7.53
N ASP A 39 -34.03 -8.69 -6.33
CA ASP A 39 -35.32 -9.26 -5.90
C ASP A 39 -35.18 -9.77 -4.45
N LYS A 40 -35.71 -8.99 -3.50
CA LYS A 40 -35.88 -9.41 -2.09
C LYS A 40 -37.36 -9.35 -1.75
N PRO A 41 -38.05 -10.48 -1.53
CA PRO A 41 -39.37 -10.44 -0.89
C PRO A 41 -39.22 -10.21 0.62
N ALA A 42 -40.06 -9.34 1.16
CA ALA A 42 -40.17 -9.09 2.59
C ALA A 42 -40.82 -10.29 3.31
N THR A 43 -40.20 -10.74 4.40
CA THR A 43 -40.80 -11.74 5.30
C THR A 43 -41.06 -11.11 6.66
N GLN A 44 -42.34 -11.12 7.06
CA GLN A 44 -42.83 -10.71 8.38
C GLN A 44 -42.34 -11.68 9.46
N VAL A 45 -41.88 -11.13 10.59
CA VAL A 45 -41.47 -11.89 11.78
C VAL A 45 -42.65 -11.95 12.74
N THR A 46 -43.12 -13.15 13.04
CA THR A 46 -44.08 -13.42 14.11
C THR A 46 -43.32 -13.60 15.43
N SER A 47 -43.53 -12.69 16.38
CA SER A 47 -42.93 -12.74 17.71
C SER A 47 -43.65 -13.76 18.60
N THR A 48 -42.93 -14.74 19.14
CA THR A 48 -43.39 -15.51 20.31
C THR A 48 -42.34 -15.34 21.41
N THR A 49 -42.76 -14.73 22.51
CA THR A 49 -41.93 -14.39 23.67
C THR A 49 -41.86 -15.59 24.61
N THR A 50 -40.66 -16.15 24.81
CA THR A 50 -40.39 -17.05 25.94
C THR A 50 -39.27 -16.46 26.77
N THR A 51 -39.64 -15.96 27.93
CA THR A 51 -38.78 -15.35 28.93
C THR A 51 -37.90 -16.43 29.58
N THR A 52 -36.59 -16.37 29.33
CA THR A 52 -35.61 -17.15 30.12
C THR A 52 -34.45 -16.22 30.45
N THR A 53 -34.29 -15.95 31.74
CA THR A 53 -33.28 -15.06 32.33
C THR A 53 -31.87 -15.65 32.16
N PRO A 54 -30.90 -14.94 31.55
CA PRO A 54 -29.49 -15.35 31.61
C PRO A 54 -28.77 -14.62 32.75
N GLN A 55 -28.12 -15.40 33.61
CA GLN A 55 -27.15 -14.93 34.60
C GLN A 55 -25.94 -14.28 33.89
N SER A 56 -25.51 -13.12 34.40
CA SER A 56 -24.34 -12.37 33.92
C SER A 56 -23.03 -13.12 34.18
N PRO A 57 -22.17 -13.31 33.17
CA PRO A 57 -20.75 -13.58 33.40
C PRO A 57 -20.02 -12.27 33.67
N SER A 58 -19.22 -12.27 34.73
CA SER A 58 -18.33 -11.18 35.14
C SER A 58 -17.38 -10.77 34.02
N THR A 59 -17.55 -9.56 33.50
CA THR A 59 -16.62 -8.90 32.59
C THR A 59 -15.37 -8.46 33.37
N THR A 60 -14.28 -9.22 33.25
CA THR A 60 -12.94 -8.69 33.51
C THR A 60 -12.60 -7.70 32.40
N SER A 61 -12.87 -6.42 32.65
CA SER A 61 -12.46 -5.32 31.81
C SER A 61 -10.93 -5.22 31.79
N SER A 62 -10.28 -5.74 30.75
CA SER A 62 -8.90 -5.37 30.46
C SER A 62 -8.90 -3.92 29.97
N SER A 63 -8.71 -2.99 30.90
CA SER A 63 -8.49 -1.59 30.60
C SER A 63 -7.24 -1.44 29.74
N ALA A 64 -7.40 -1.30 28.44
CA ALA A 64 -6.33 -0.81 27.58
C ALA A 64 -6.06 0.64 28.02
N VAL A 65 -4.94 0.83 28.72
CA VAL A 65 -4.46 2.15 29.12
C VAL A 65 -4.19 2.94 27.84
N PRO A 66 -4.82 4.12 27.62
CA PRO A 66 -4.49 4.94 26.47
C PRO A 66 -3.05 5.42 26.65
N LYS A 67 -2.15 5.00 25.74
CA LYS A 67 -0.80 5.56 25.67
C LYS A 67 -0.94 7.07 25.45
N ARG A 68 -0.54 7.84 26.46
CA ARG A 68 -0.56 9.31 26.47
C ARG A 68 0.26 9.80 25.27
N ARG A 69 -0.41 10.41 24.29
CA ARG A 69 0.21 11.01 23.10
C ARG A 69 1.18 12.09 23.58
N ALA A 70 2.44 12.04 23.16
CA ALA A 70 3.41 13.05 23.54
C ALA A 70 2.99 14.39 22.92
N GLU A 71 3.02 15.46 23.71
CA GLU A 71 2.81 16.82 23.20
C GLU A 71 3.90 17.14 22.16
N PRO A 72 3.53 17.68 20.99
CA PRO A 72 4.51 17.98 19.94
C PRO A 72 5.52 19.01 20.44
N SER A 73 6.79 18.81 20.11
CA SER A 73 7.84 19.77 20.46
C SER A 73 7.56 21.16 19.84
N VAL A 74 8.03 22.23 20.48
CA VAL A 74 7.93 23.60 19.93
C VAL A 74 8.51 23.68 18.51
N LEU A 75 9.60 22.95 18.25
CA LEU A 75 10.22 22.90 16.92
C LEU A 75 9.31 22.20 15.89
N THR A 76 8.62 21.14 16.29
CA THR A 76 7.61 20.45 15.46
C THR A 76 6.48 21.42 15.09
N LEU A 77 5.98 22.21 16.05
CA LEU A 77 4.94 23.20 15.80
C LEU A 77 5.39 24.28 14.80
N ILE A 78 6.62 24.79 14.95
CA ILE A 78 7.19 25.78 14.01
C ILE A 78 7.27 25.21 12.60
N PHE A 79 7.82 24.01 12.43
CA PHE A 79 7.96 23.39 11.11
C PHE A 79 6.61 23.02 10.50
N ASN A 80 5.63 22.62 11.30
CA ASN A 80 4.27 22.37 10.84
C ASN A 80 3.63 23.66 10.32
N ALA A 81 3.80 24.78 11.03
CA ALA A 81 3.32 26.09 10.57
C ALA A 81 3.98 26.51 9.25
N PHE A 82 5.27 26.27 9.05
CA PHE A 82 5.93 26.50 7.77
C PHE A 82 5.37 25.62 6.66
N ASP A 83 5.14 24.33 6.92
CA ASP A 83 4.52 23.45 5.94
C ASP A 83 3.08 23.89 5.62
N ASP A 84 2.33 24.48 6.56
CA ASP A 84 1.00 25.04 6.29
C ASP A 84 1.07 26.25 5.35
N ILE A 85 2.09 27.09 5.53
CA ILE A 85 2.34 28.22 4.62
C ILE A 85 2.65 27.71 3.21
N ILE A 86 3.48 26.67 3.09
CA ILE A 86 3.81 26.06 1.79
C ILE A 86 2.52 25.54 1.13
N ASN A 87 1.74 24.73 1.85
CA ASN A 87 0.55 24.10 1.31
C ASN A 87 -0.58 25.11 1.02
N LYS A 88 -0.66 26.23 1.73
CA LYS A 88 -1.72 27.22 1.51
C LYS A 88 -1.38 28.26 0.43
N PHE A 89 -0.12 28.67 0.33
CA PHE A 89 0.28 29.82 -0.48
C PHE A 89 1.26 29.50 -1.62
N ILE A 90 2.03 28.42 -1.53
CA ILE A 90 3.04 28.06 -2.55
C ILE A 90 2.51 26.96 -3.46
N ASP A 91 1.92 25.91 -2.89
CA ASP A 91 1.39 24.78 -3.65
C ASP A 91 0.09 24.24 -3.04
N PRO A 92 -1.01 24.99 -3.21
CA PRO A 92 -2.33 24.53 -2.82
C PRO A 92 -2.80 23.37 -3.71
N PRO A 93 -3.61 22.45 -3.16
CA PRO A 93 -4.22 21.36 -3.93
C PRO A 93 -5.22 21.92 -4.95
N SER A 94 -4.71 22.39 -6.07
CA SER A 94 -5.49 23.12 -7.09
C SER A 94 -6.19 22.20 -8.10
N LYS A 95 -5.84 20.91 -8.11
CA LYS A 95 -6.42 19.90 -9.02
C LYS A 95 -7.16 18.83 -8.21
N PRO A 96 -8.34 18.36 -8.66
CA PRO A 96 -9.09 17.31 -7.97
C PRO A 96 -8.29 16.01 -7.76
N SER A 97 -7.34 15.70 -8.65
CA SER A 97 -6.49 14.49 -8.56
C SER A 97 -5.48 14.52 -7.41
N VAL A 98 -5.27 15.68 -6.78
CA VAL A 98 -4.37 15.84 -5.63
C VAL A 98 -5.04 16.57 -4.47
N ASP A 99 -6.35 16.86 -4.56
CA ASP A 99 -7.11 17.46 -3.47
C ASP A 99 -7.55 16.37 -2.50
N PRO A 100 -7.08 16.37 -1.23
CA PRO A 100 -7.44 15.37 -0.25
C PRO A 100 -8.96 15.22 -0.07
N THR A 101 -9.73 16.30 -0.20
CA THR A 101 -11.19 16.26 -0.04
C THR A 101 -11.89 15.46 -1.14
N HIS A 102 -11.27 15.39 -2.32
CA HIS A 102 -11.73 14.57 -3.44
C HIS A 102 -11.10 13.17 -3.42
N VAL A 103 -9.77 13.09 -3.25
CA VAL A 103 -8.98 11.86 -3.31
C VAL A 103 -9.35 10.90 -2.17
N LEU A 104 -9.64 11.41 -0.98
CA LEU A 104 -10.00 10.62 0.21
C LEU A 104 -11.52 10.61 0.46
N SER A 105 -12.33 10.83 -0.57
CA SER A 105 -13.79 10.79 -0.45
C SER A 105 -14.33 9.35 -0.49
N ASN A 106 -15.49 9.13 0.14
CA ASN A 106 -16.22 7.86 0.11
C ASN A 106 -15.34 6.68 0.57
N ASN A 107 -15.27 5.61 -0.22
CA ASN A 107 -14.53 4.38 0.08
C ASN A 107 -13.00 4.54 0.04
N PHE A 108 -12.49 5.73 -0.30
CA PHE A 108 -11.05 6.06 -0.24
C PHE A 108 -10.68 6.83 1.03
N ALA A 109 -11.65 7.13 1.90
CA ALA A 109 -11.37 7.72 3.20
C ALA A 109 -10.51 6.76 4.04
N PRO A 110 -9.56 7.28 4.83
CA PRO A 110 -8.74 6.44 5.70
C PRO A 110 -9.59 5.74 6.75
N VAL A 111 -9.15 4.54 7.14
CA VAL A 111 -9.75 3.76 8.23
C VAL A 111 -8.75 3.54 9.37
N ASP A 112 -9.28 3.33 10.57
CA ASP A 112 -8.50 2.97 11.76
C ASP A 112 -8.13 1.48 11.76
N GLU A 113 -7.11 1.13 12.55
CA GLU A 113 -6.76 -0.28 12.80
C GLU A 113 -7.87 -1.00 13.55
N LEU A 114 -8.16 -2.24 13.14
CA LEU A 114 -9.09 -3.14 13.81
C LEU A 114 -8.29 -4.36 14.30
N PRO A 115 -8.23 -4.63 15.63
CA PRO A 115 -7.64 -5.87 16.13
C PRO A 115 -8.36 -7.11 15.58
N PRO A 116 -7.75 -8.30 15.74
CA PRO A 116 -8.40 -9.56 15.37
C PRO A 116 -9.83 -9.63 15.90
N THR A 117 -10.78 -9.57 14.97
CA THR A 117 -12.20 -9.48 15.24
C THR A 117 -12.89 -10.62 14.51
N GLU A 118 -13.68 -11.40 15.24
CA GLU A 118 -14.44 -12.51 14.67
C GLU A 118 -15.54 -11.97 13.74
N CYS A 119 -15.67 -12.58 12.56
CA CYS A 119 -16.66 -12.22 11.56
C CYS A 119 -17.80 -13.22 11.56
N GLU A 120 -19.02 -12.76 11.80
CA GLU A 120 -20.23 -13.56 11.66
C GLU A 120 -20.54 -13.82 10.16
N VAL A 121 -20.86 -15.07 9.83
CA VAL A 121 -21.32 -15.44 8.49
C VAL A 121 -22.82 -15.19 8.39
N ILE A 122 -23.19 -14.06 7.78
CA ILE A 122 -24.59 -13.62 7.68
C ILE A 122 -25.41 -14.47 6.67
N GLN A 123 -24.76 -14.99 5.63
CA GLN A 123 -25.43 -15.75 4.57
C GLN A 123 -24.53 -16.88 4.06
N GLY A 124 -25.11 -18.08 3.90
CA GLY A 124 -24.40 -19.26 3.41
C GLY A 124 -23.51 -19.91 4.47
N SER A 125 -22.44 -20.56 4.04
CA SER A 125 -21.47 -21.22 4.92
C SER A 125 -20.07 -21.16 4.31
N LEU A 126 -19.05 -20.92 5.14
CA LEU A 126 -17.66 -20.99 4.71
C LEU A 126 -17.25 -22.46 4.50
N PRO A 127 -16.69 -22.84 3.33
CA PRO A 127 -16.25 -24.21 3.09
C PRO A 127 -15.22 -24.66 4.14
N PRO A 128 -15.42 -25.81 4.81
CA PRO A 128 -14.50 -26.27 5.87
C PRO A 128 -13.08 -26.56 5.39
N CYS A 129 -12.88 -26.76 4.09
CA CYS A 129 -11.57 -27.00 3.49
C CYS A 129 -10.72 -25.73 3.31
N LEU A 130 -11.29 -24.53 3.52
CA LEU A 130 -10.52 -23.29 3.51
C LEU A 130 -9.77 -23.15 4.84
N ASP A 131 -8.45 -23.18 4.75
CA ASP A 131 -7.55 -22.94 5.87
C ASP A 131 -6.38 -22.07 5.40
N GLY A 132 -6.40 -20.79 5.79
CA GLY A 132 -5.43 -19.81 5.31
C GLY A 132 -5.86 -18.38 5.58
N ALA A 133 -5.24 -17.44 4.87
CA ALA A 133 -5.60 -16.03 4.96
C ALA A 133 -5.54 -15.36 3.60
N TYR A 134 -6.53 -14.51 3.34
CA TYR A 134 -6.47 -13.50 2.30
C TYR A 134 -5.92 -12.21 2.93
N ILE A 135 -4.87 -11.65 2.37
CA ILE A 135 -4.26 -10.40 2.85
C ILE A 135 -4.15 -9.44 1.67
N ARG A 136 -4.60 -8.21 1.89
CA ARG A 136 -4.53 -7.12 0.91
C ARG A 136 -3.77 -5.95 1.50
N ASN A 137 -2.89 -5.35 0.69
CA ASN A 137 -2.20 -4.11 1.01
C ASN A 137 -2.87 -2.92 0.28
N GLY A 138 -2.69 -1.72 0.80
CA GLY A 138 -3.11 -0.50 0.16
C GLY A 138 -2.68 0.74 0.93
N PRO A 139 -2.74 1.91 0.28
CA PRO A 139 -2.44 3.19 0.92
C PRO A 139 -3.58 3.63 1.84
N ASN A 140 -3.25 4.02 3.06
CA ASN A 140 -4.15 4.58 4.05
C ASN A 140 -3.35 5.65 4.82
N PRO A 141 -3.60 6.95 4.61
CA PRO A 141 -2.81 7.97 5.30
C PRO A 141 -3.09 7.95 6.81
N GLN A 142 -2.05 7.86 7.63
CA GLN A 142 -2.20 7.88 9.10
C GLN A 142 -2.80 9.21 9.60
N TYR A 143 -2.45 10.32 8.94
CA TYR A 143 -2.96 11.64 9.22
C TYR A 143 -3.56 12.26 7.97
N LEU A 144 -4.62 13.04 8.14
CA LEU A 144 -5.19 13.77 7.03
C LEU A 144 -4.12 14.70 6.41
N PRO A 145 -3.89 14.60 5.09
CA PRO A 145 -2.89 15.41 4.42
C PRO A 145 -3.23 16.89 4.52
N ARG A 146 -2.20 17.70 4.77
CA ARG A 146 -2.35 19.17 4.96
C ARG A 146 -2.22 19.95 3.66
N GLY A 147 -1.87 19.27 2.57
CA GLY A 147 -1.64 19.83 1.25
C GLY A 147 -1.98 18.82 0.15
N PRO A 148 -1.42 18.98 -1.06
CA PRO A 148 -1.60 18.03 -2.15
C PRO A 148 -1.34 16.58 -1.72
N TYR A 149 -2.23 15.68 -2.13
CA TYR A 149 -2.18 14.27 -1.78
C TYR A 149 -2.66 13.39 -2.93
N HIS A 150 -1.81 12.43 -3.33
CA HIS A 150 -2.17 11.40 -4.30
C HIS A 150 -2.47 10.10 -3.55
N LEU A 151 -3.35 9.26 -4.10
CA LEU A 151 -3.74 8.00 -3.46
C LEU A 151 -2.52 7.13 -3.08
N CYS A 152 -1.48 7.10 -3.91
CA CYS A 152 -0.26 6.31 -3.66
C CYS A 152 0.65 6.86 -2.54
N ASP A 153 0.40 8.06 -1.99
CA ASP A 153 1.22 8.66 -0.93
C ASP A 153 0.85 8.17 0.48
N GLY A 154 -0.21 7.35 0.63
CA GLY A 154 -0.67 6.87 1.93
C GLY A 154 0.21 5.79 2.55
N ASP A 155 0.21 5.69 3.88
CA ASP A 155 0.93 4.65 4.60
C ASP A 155 0.37 3.25 4.27
N GLY A 156 1.23 2.23 4.24
CA GLY A 156 0.80 0.86 3.94
C GLY A 156 -0.05 0.30 5.06
N MET A 157 -1.29 -0.11 4.74
CA MET A 157 -2.19 -0.76 5.68
C MET A 157 -2.66 -2.11 5.15
N LEU A 158 -2.35 -3.15 5.92
CA LEU A 158 -2.71 -4.52 5.62
C LEU A 158 -4.09 -4.83 6.18
N HIS A 159 -4.93 -5.44 5.35
CA HIS A 159 -6.23 -5.98 5.73
C HIS A 159 -6.17 -7.49 5.52
N SER A 160 -6.45 -8.28 6.56
CA SER A 160 -6.49 -9.74 6.48
C SER A 160 -7.86 -10.30 6.81
N ILE A 161 -8.21 -11.41 6.15
CA ILE A 161 -9.29 -12.31 6.54
C ILE A 161 -8.66 -13.69 6.68
N LYS A 162 -8.48 -14.17 7.91
CA LYS A 162 -8.04 -15.53 8.22
C LYS A 162 -9.27 -16.42 8.31
N ILE A 163 -9.30 -17.49 7.51
CA ILE A 163 -10.38 -18.48 7.51
C ILE A 163 -9.80 -19.81 8.00
N SER A 164 -10.46 -20.44 8.97
CA SER A 164 -10.12 -21.77 9.42
C SER A 164 -11.33 -22.44 10.07
N GLN A 165 -11.61 -23.69 9.71
CA GLN A 165 -12.70 -24.50 10.29
C GLN A 165 -14.07 -23.80 10.23
N GLY A 166 -14.38 -23.13 9.10
CA GLY A 166 -15.66 -22.43 8.91
C GLY A 166 -15.80 -21.13 9.69
N ARG A 167 -14.75 -20.64 10.35
CA ARG A 167 -14.71 -19.35 11.06
C ARG A 167 -13.82 -18.35 10.30
N ALA A 168 -14.15 -17.07 10.41
CA ALA A 168 -13.38 -15.98 9.83
C ALA A 168 -12.98 -14.95 10.90
N ILE A 169 -11.74 -14.49 10.83
CA ILE A 169 -11.21 -13.40 11.67
C ILE A 169 -10.68 -12.33 10.74
N PHE A 170 -11.17 -11.10 10.90
CA PHE A 170 -10.67 -9.93 10.20
C PHE A 170 -9.70 -9.16 11.09
N CYS A 171 -8.64 -8.62 10.50
CA CYS A 171 -7.69 -7.73 11.16
C CYS A 171 -7.20 -6.66 10.19
N SER A 172 -6.94 -5.46 10.70
CA SER A 172 -6.23 -4.43 9.95
C SER A 172 -5.13 -3.76 10.77
N ARG A 173 -3.97 -3.60 10.14
CA ARG A 173 -2.76 -3.04 10.75
C ARG A 173 -1.97 -2.20 9.76
N TYR A 174 -1.42 -1.09 10.21
CA TYR A 174 -0.37 -0.41 9.47
C TYR A 174 0.90 -1.26 9.43
N VAL A 175 1.63 -1.15 8.33
CA VAL A 175 3.02 -1.59 8.29
C VAL A 175 3.82 -0.57 9.07
N ASN A 176 4.57 -1.01 10.09
CA ASN A 176 5.38 -0.14 10.93
C ASN A 176 6.65 0.31 10.19
N THR A 177 6.48 1.15 9.16
CA THR A 177 7.57 1.78 8.43
C THR A 177 8.27 2.84 9.28
N ASN A 178 9.51 3.18 8.92
CA ASN A 178 10.22 4.28 9.58
C ASN A 178 9.43 5.60 9.52
N LYS A 179 8.78 5.89 8.37
CA LYS A 179 7.85 7.01 8.22
C LYS A 179 6.70 6.93 9.22
N TYR A 180 5.96 5.81 9.21
CA TYR A 180 4.80 5.63 10.08
C TYR A 180 5.14 5.80 11.56
N ILE A 181 6.24 5.20 12.02
CA ILE A 181 6.69 5.30 13.41
C ILE A 181 7.04 6.75 13.76
N ALA A 182 7.86 7.42 12.93
CA ALA A 182 8.31 8.78 13.19
C ALA A 182 7.14 9.79 13.22
N GLU A 183 6.20 9.67 12.28
CA GLU A 183 5.02 10.54 12.23
C GLU A 183 4.04 10.26 13.37
N ARG A 184 3.86 8.98 13.75
CA ARG A 184 3.09 8.60 14.94
C ARG A 184 3.64 9.28 16.19
N ASP A 185 4.95 9.18 16.39
CA ASP A 185 5.63 9.67 17.59
C ASP A 185 5.66 11.21 17.63
N ALA A 186 5.71 11.88 16.46
CA ALA A 186 5.59 13.33 16.35
C ALA A 186 4.15 13.85 16.41
N GLY A 187 3.14 13.00 16.20
CA GLY A 187 1.73 13.37 16.17
C GLY A 187 1.28 14.10 14.90
N SER A 188 2.12 14.16 13.86
CA SER A 188 1.85 14.86 12.60
C SER A 188 2.70 14.31 11.45
N SER A 189 2.27 14.55 10.20
CA SER A 189 3.08 14.25 9.02
C SER A 189 4.42 15.01 9.02
N LEU A 190 5.50 14.33 8.65
CA LEU A 190 6.87 14.84 8.62
C LEU A 190 7.51 14.68 7.24
N VAL A 191 7.21 13.57 6.55
CA VAL A 191 7.79 13.21 5.26
C VAL A 191 6.91 13.81 4.16
N PRO A 192 7.49 14.48 3.14
CA PRO A 192 6.71 15.03 2.04
C PRO A 192 6.05 13.91 1.20
N ASN A 193 4.86 14.19 0.67
CA ASN A 193 4.20 13.33 -0.31
C ASN A 193 4.97 13.37 -1.64
N PHE A 194 5.48 12.23 -2.12
CA PHE A 194 6.38 12.21 -3.27
C PHE A 194 5.65 12.23 -4.62
N PHE A 195 4.43 11.66 -4.70
CA PHE A 195 3.65 11.69 -5.95
C PHE A 195 2.91 13.01 -6.15
N SER A 196 2.46 13.63 -5.06
CA SER A 196 1.63 14.85 -5.11
C SER A 196 2.32 16.13 -4.62
N GLY A 197 3.38 16.03 -3.82
CA GLY A 197 4.01 17.17 -3.15
C GLY A 197 5.11 17.88 -3.93
N PHE A 198 5.34 17.56 -5.21
CA PHE A 198 6.41 18.16 -6.02
C PHE A 198 5.87 18.86 -7.28
N ASN A 199 4.79 19.64 -7.14
CA ASN A 199 4.19 20.39 -8.27
C ASN A 199 4.98 21.67 -8.57
N GLY A 200 6.03 21.55 -9.38
CA GLY A 200 6.81 22.68 -9.86
C GLY A 200 7.99 23.04 -8.95
N LEU A 201 8.87 23.90 -9.48
CA LEU A 201 10.21 24.10 -8.93
C LEU A 201 10.19 24.74 -7.54
N THR A 202 9.38 25.79 -7.34
CA THR A 202 9.28 26.50 -6.06
C THR A 202 8.73 25.61 -4.95
N ALA A 203 7.66 24.87 -5.23
CA ALA A 203 7.04 23.92 -4.30
C ALA A 203 8.04 22.84 -3.88
N SER A 204 8.74 22.28 -4.88
CA SER A 204 9.77 21.25 -4.68
C SER A 204 10.92 21.77 -3.82
N ALA A 205 11.42 22.98 -4.09
CA ALA A 205 12.49 23.59 -3.32
C ALA A 205 12.07 23.88 -1.88
N ALA A 206 10.86 24.42 -1.66
CA ALA A 206 10.35 24.74 -0.32
C ALA A 206 10.17 23.47 0.53
N ARG A 207 9.53 22.42 0.00
CA ARG A 207 9.34 21.15 0.72
C ARG A 207 10.65 20.41 0.94
N GLY A 208 11.54 20.42 -0.06
CA GLY A 208 12.88 19.85 0.06
C GLY A 208 13.70 20.52 1.16
N ALA A 209 13.69 21.86 1.21
CA ALA A 209 14.38 22.62 2.25
C ALA A 209 13.80 22.34 3.64
N LEU A 210 12.48 22.31 3.79
CA LEU A 210 11.85 22.00 5.06
C LEU A 210 12.17 20.57 5.53
N PHE A 211 12.10 19.59 4.63
CA PHE A 211 12.44 18.21 4.94
C PHE A 211 13.91 18.07 5.35
N ALA A 212 14.83 18.75 4.65
CA ALA A 212 16.23 18.81 5.03
C ALA A 212 16.44 19.41 6.43
N VAL A 213 15.74 20.49 6.76
CA VAL A 213 15.79 21.10 8.10
C VAL A 213 15.25 20.14 9.17
N ARG A 214 14.17 19.40 8.91
CA ARG A 214 13.66 18.37 9.82
C ARG A 214 14.69 17.26 10.07
N ILE A 215 15.41 16.84 9.03
CA ILE A 215 16.49 15.84 9.14
C ILE A 215 17.63 16.39 10.01
N LEU A 216 18.10 17.61 9.73
CA LEU A 216 19.17 18.26 10.50
C LEU A 216 18.77 18.50 11.97
N ALA A 217 17.48 18.72 12.23
CA ALA A 217 16.91 18.84 13.56
C ALA A 217 16.70 17.49 14.28
N GLY A 218 17.01 16.36 13.63
CA GLY A 218 16.85 15.03 14.20
C GLY A 218 15.39 14.54 14.29
N GLN A 219 14.44 15.19 13.61
CA GLN A 219 13.04 14.75 13.60
C GLN A 219 12.79 13.54 12.69
N TYR A 220 13.69 13.30 11.73
CA TYR A 220 13.58 12.18 10.81
C TYR A 220 14.96 11.71 10.34
N ASN A 221 15.16 10.40 10.28
CA ASN A 221 16.38 9.81 9.72
C ASN A 221 16.05 9.00 8.45
N PRO A 222 16.37 9.51 7.25
CA PRO A 222 16.07 8.82 5.99
C PRO A 222 16.93 7.58 5.76
N ALA A 223 18.05 7.40 6.48
CA ALA A 223 18.86 6.18 6.38
C ALA A 223 18.08 4.94 6.83
N ASN A 224 17.09 5.12 7.70
CA ASN A 224 16.21 4.06 8.18
C ASN A 224 15.07 3.73 7.20
N GLY A 225 14.97 4.44 6.06
CA GLY A 225 13.95 4.26 5.03
C GLY A 225 12.99 5.45 4.93
N ILE A 226 12.38 5.61 3.76
CA ILE A 226 11.35 6.62 3.44
C ILE A 226 10.09 6.00 2.84
N GLY A 227 10.03 4.66 2.77
CA GLY A 227 8.98 3.96 2.07
C GLY A 227 7.66 3.89 2.82
N LEU A 228 6.63 3.64 2.03
CA LEU A 228 5.26 3.51 2.51
C LEU A 228 4.84 2.06 2.71
N ALA A 229 5.55 1.11 2.07
CA ALA A 229 5.22 -0.32 2.08
C ALA A 229 3.74 -0.62 1.72
N ASN A 230 3.17 0.13 0.77
CA ASN A 230 1.72 0.22 0.51
C ASN A 230 1.27 -0.41 -0.83
N THR A 231 2.20 -0.93 -1.63
CA THR A 231 1.93 -1.21 -3.04
C THR A 231 1.44 -2.64 -3.26
N SER A 232 2.07 -3.62 -2.62
CA SER A 232 1.75 -5.03 -2.82
C SER A 232 2.21 -5.90 -1.65
N LEU A 233 1.95 -7.21 -1.77
CA LEU A 233 2.47 -8.26 -0.92
C LEU A 233 3.12 -9.36 -1.78
N ALA A 234 4.23 -9.94 -1.30
CA ALA A 234 4.84 -11.11 -1.90
C ALA A 234 5.23 -12.13 -0.83
N PHE A 235 4.99 -13.41 -1.11
CA PHE A 235 5.37 -14.52 -0.23
C PHE A 235 6.44 -15.36 -0.91
N PHE A 236 7.65 -15.37 -0.36
CA PHE A 236 8.78 -16.16 -0.83
C PHE A 236 9.81 -16.35 0.28
N GLY A 237 10.61 -17.42 0.23
CA GLY A 237 11.56 -17.75 1.30
C GLY A 237 10.91 -17.84 2.67
N ASP A 238 9.74 -18.48 2.74
CA ASP A 238 8.90 -18.65 3.95
C ASP A 238 8.56 -17.35 4.71
N ARG A 239 8.58 -16.21 4.01
CA ARG A 239 8.28 -14.89 4.59
C ARG A 239 7.33 -14.11 3.70
N LEU A 240 6.47 -13.34 4.35
CA LEU A 240 5.58 -12.38 3.70
C LEU A 240 6.21 -10.99 3.76
N TYR A 241 6.19 -10.29 2.63
CA TYR A 241 6.78 -8.98 2.47
C TYR A 241 5.74 -7.97 2.02
N ALA A 242 5.67 -6.82 2.70
CA ALA A 242 5.02 -5.62 2.21
C ALA A 242 6.02 -4.80 1.39
N LEU A 243 5.63 -4.46 0.17
CA LEU A 243 6.54 -3.88 -0.83
C LEU A 243 6.09 -2.48 -1.27
N CYS A 244 7.07 -1.66 -1.60
CA CYS A 244 6.92 -0.35 -2.24
C CYS A 244 8.21 -0.03 -2.99
N GLU A 245 8.11 0.59 -4.16
CA GLU A 245 9.27 0.83 -5.04
C GLU A 245 10.30 1.82 -4.47
N SER A 246 9.93 2.57 -3.44
CA SER A 246 10.78 3.62 -2.84
C SER A 246 11.65 3.14 -1.67
N ASP A 247 11.51 1.90 -1.21
CA ASP A 247 12.24 1.41 -0.03
C ASP A 247 12.49 -0.10 -0.06
N LEU A 248 13.25 -0.58 0.91
CA LEU A 248 13.42 -2.02 1.16
C LEU A 248 12.08 -2.67 1.55
N PRO A 249 11.91 -3.98 1.28
CA PRO A 249 10.77 -4.75 1.76
C PRO A 249 10.62 -4.68 3.28
N TYR A 250 9.39 -4.70 3.76
CA TYR A 250 9.08 -4.89 5.18
C TYR A 250 8.55 -6.31 5.38
N ALA A 251 9.28 -7.12 6.16
CA ALA A 251 8.82 -8.44 6.55
C ALA A 251 7.64 -8.30 7.51
N VAL A 252 6.57 -9.06 7.25
CA VAL A 252 5.36 -9.10 8.06
C VAL A 252 5.00 -10.54 8.40
N ARG A 253 4.30 -10.73 9.51
CA ARG A 253 3.88 -12.04 10.00
C ARG A 253 2.40 -12.01 10.35
N LEU A 254 1.65 -13.00 9.86
CA LEU A 254 0.32 -13.30 10.37
C LEU A 254 0.46 -14.22 11.58
N THR A 255 -0.08 -13.82 12.71
CA THR A 255 -0.04 -14.59 13.95
C THR A 255 -1.15 -15.65 13.97
N SER A 256 -1.07 -16.60 14.92
CA SER A 256 -2.05 -17.67 15.06
C SER A 256 -3.46 -17.15 15.39
N ASN A 257 -3.58 -16.04 16.10
CA ASN A 257 -4.86 -15.42 16.46
C ASN A 257 -5.44 -14.51 15.36
N GLY A 258 -4.74 -14.35 14.22
CA GLY A 258 -5.18 -13.51 13.10
C GLY A 258 -4.64 -12.08 13.09
N ASP A 259 -3.81 -11.68 14.07
CA ASP A 259 -3.14 -10.37 14.07
C ASP A 259 -2.00 -10.31 13.04
N ILE A 260 -1.65 -9.10 12.61
CA ILE A 260 -0.57 -8.83 11.67
C ILE A 260 0.55 -8.07 12.40
N GLU A 261 1.74 -8.63 12.39
CA GLU A 261 2.92 -8.02 13.01
C GLU A 261 3.92 -7.59 11.93
N THR A 262 4.39 -6.35 12.00
CA THR A 262 5.57 -5.93 11.23
C THR A 262 6.82 -6.41 11.95
N ILE A 263 7.59 -7.27 11.28
CA ILE A 263 8.86 -7.80 11.80
C ILE A 263 9.97 -6.76 11.63
N GLY A 264 10.01 -6.08 10.47
CA GLY A 264 10.94 -5.00 10.22
C GLY A 264 11.32 -4.84 8.75
N ARG A 265 12.08 -3.79 8.47
CA ARG A 265 12.69 -3.51 7.17
C ARG A 265 13.78 -4.55 6.90
N HIS A 266 13.76 -5.20 5.74
CA HIS A 266 14.59 -6.37 5.44
C HIS A 266 15.54 -6.09 4.25
N ASP A 267 16.84 -6.23 4.47
CA ASP A 267 17.92 -6.00 3.50
C ASP A 267 18.57 -7.30 2.98
N PHE A 268 18.02 -8.46 3.35
CA PHE A 268 18.51 -9.80 2.99
C PHE A 268 19.99 -10.01 3.33
N ASP A 269 20.33 -9.84 4.61
CA ASP A 269 21.69 -9.93 5.14
C ASP A 269 22.65 -8.94 4.44
N GLY A 270 22.15 -7.73 4.17
CA GLY A 270 22.88 -6.67 3.46
C GLY A 270 23.07 -6.90 1.96
N LYS A 271 22.54 -8.00 1.39
CA LYS A 271 22.65 -8.29 -0.06
C LYS A 271 21.76 -7.38 -0.93
N LEU A 272 20.74 -6.77 -0.33
CA LEU A 272 19.86 -5.79 -0.95
C LEU A 272 20.03 -4.43 -0.26
N PHE A 273 20.74 -3.52 -0.92
CA PHE A 273 21.09 -2.22 -0.35
C PHE A 273 20.13 -1.08 -0.76
N MET A 274 19.19 -1.34 -1.68
CA MET A 274 18.21 -0.40 -2.21
C MET A 274 16.86 -1.08 -2.40
N SER A 275 15.83 -0.31 -2.77
CA SER A 275 14.51 -0.86 -3.07
C SER A 275 14.52 -1.91 -4.19
N MET A 276 13.43 -2.67 -4.25
CA MET A 276 13.12 -3.61 -5.33
C MET A 276 11.72 -3.33 -5.85
N THR A 277 11.39 -3.88 -7.01
CA THR A 277 10.03 -3.85 -7.56
C THR A 277 9.00 -4.31 -6.53
N ALA A 278 7.83 -3.66 -6.53
CA ALA A 278 6.69 -4.14 -5.78
C ALA A 278 6.07 -5.41 -6.39
N HIS A 279 6.46 -5.83 -7.59
CA HIS A 279 5.81 -6.95 -8.27
C HIS A 279 6.75 -8.09 -8.61
N PRO A 280 7.51 -8.64 -7.62
CA PRO A 280 8.35 -9.79 -7.88
C PRO A 280 7.50 -10.99 -8.34
N LYS A 281 8.08 -11.84 -9.18
CA LYS A 281 7.38 -13.01 -9.73
C LYS A 281 8.07 -14.28 -9.23
N THR A 282 7.32 -15.13 -8.54
CA THR A 282 7.80 -16.43 -8.08
C THR A 282 7.44 -17.50 -9.08
N ASP A 283 8.43 -18.27 -9.52
CA ASP A 283 8.21 -19.45 -10.35
C ASP A 283 7.63 -20.59 -9.48
N PRO A 284 6.46 -21.15 -9.83
CA PRO A 284 5.83 -22.20 -9.06
C PRO A 284 6.64 -23.51 -9.03
N ASP A 285 7.50 -23.77 -10.01
CA ASP A 285 8.26 -25.02 -10.11
C ASP A 285 9.55 -24.95 -9.29
N THR A 286 10.37 -23.91 -9.53
CA THR A 286 11.68 -23.74 -8.87
C THR A 286 11.60 -23.06 -7.51
N LYS A 287 10.48 -22.37 -7.22
CA LYS A 287 10.29 -21.47 -6.08
C LYS A 287 11.25 -20.27 -6.07
N GLU A 288 12.00 -20.06 -7.14
CA GLU A 288 12.82 -18.86 -7.30
C GLU A 288 11.91 -17.63 -7.49
N THR A 289 12.31 -16.52 -6.89
CA THR A 289 11.57 -15.26 -7.00
C THR A 289 12.40 -14.23 -7.75
N PHE A 290 11.90 -13.82 -8.89
CA PHE A 290 12.53 -12.88 -9.79
C PHE A 290 12.14 -11.45 -9.44
N ALA A 291 13.10 -10.54 -9.50
CA ALA A 291 12.90 -9.14 -9.16
C ALA A 291 13.86 -8.24 -9.93
N PHE A 292 13.62 -6.94 -9.83
CA PHE A 292 14.54 -5.93 -10.32
C PHE A 292 14.53 -4.71 -9.39
N ARG A 293 15.52 -3.85 -9.59
CA ARG A 293 15.55 -2.47 -9.10
C ARG A 293 15.87 -1.54 -10.25
N TYR A 294 15.31 -0.34 -10.22
CA TYR A 294 15.65 0.73 -11.14
C TYR A 294 16.13 1.96 -10.37
N GLY A 295 16.88 2.82 -11.02
CA GLY A 295 17.53 3.96 -10.36
C GLY A 295 17.76 5.15 -11.26
N LEU A 296 18.27 6.22 -10.65
CA LEU A 296 18.53 7.50 -11.32
C LEU A 296 19.89 7.58 -12.01
N VAL A 297 20.79 6.64 -11.73
CA VAL A 297 22.15 6.56 -12.28
C VAL A 297 22.40 5.20 -12.94
N PRO A 298 23.27 5.10 -13.95
CA PRO A 298 23.64 3.81 -14.55
C PRO A 298 24.30 2.85 -13.53
N PRO A 299 24.02 1.53 -13.61
CA PRO A 299 23.00 0.90 -14.45
C PRO A 299 21.59 1.29 -14.00
N PHE A 300 20.76 1.80 -14.92
CA PHE A 300 19.42 2.29 -14.60
C PHE A 300 18.43 1.18 -14.25
N LEU A 301 18.74 -0.07 -14.63
CA LEU A 301 17.99 -1.26 -14.32
C LEU A 301 18.96 -2.37 -13.92
N THR A 302 18.65 -3.08 -12.84
CA THR A 302 19.39 -4.25 -12.39
C THR A 302 18.40 -5.33 -12.02
N TYR A 303 18.57 -6.49 -12.63
CA TYR A 303 17.79 -7.70 -12.37
C TYR A 303 18.52 -8.56 -11.34
N PHE A 304 17.76 -9.27 -10.52
CA PHE A 304 18.27 -10.29 -9.60
C PHE A 304 17.15 -11.26 -9.24
N ARG A 305 17.51 -12.32 -8.53
CA ARG A 305 16.54 -13.30 -8.04
C ARG A 305 16.82 -13.67 -6.58
N PHE A 306 15.83 -14.27 -5.95
CA PHE A 306 15.95 -14.99 -4.70
C PHE A 306 15.82 -16.48 -5.01
N ASP A 307 16.62 -17.31 -4.36
CA ASP A 307 16.44 -18.77 -4.41
C ASP A 307 15.19 -19.20 -3.60
N SER A 308 14.91 -20.51 -3.56
CA SER A 308 13.78 -21.08 -2.85
C SER A 308 13.76 -20.74 -1.35
N ASP A 309 14.95 -20.53 -0.76
CA ASP A 309 15.12 -20.24 0.66
C ASP A 309 15.03 -18.74 0.96
N GLY A 310 14.84 -17.90 -0.08
CA GLY A 310 14.75 -16.45 0.02
C GLY A 310 16.10 -15.75 0.08
N SER A 311 17.21 -16.45 -0.20
CA SER A 311 18.53 -15.83 -0.27
C SER A 311 18.71 -15.12 -1.62
N LYS A 312 19.06 -13.84 -1.54
CA LYS A 312 19.31 -13.02 -2.72
C LYS A 312 20.57 -13.49 -3.47
N GLN A 313 20.44 -13.59 -4.79
CA GLN A 313 21.49 -13.94 -5.73
C GLN A 313 22.19 -12.69 -6.31
N PRO A 314 23.35 -12.85 -6.99
CA PRO A 314 24.09 -11.73 -7.54
C PRO A 314 23.29 -10.85 -8.51
N ASP A 315 23.62 -9.56 -8.53
CA ASP A 315 23.03 -8.58 -9.43
C ASP A 315 23.44 -8.82 -10.89
N VAL A 316 22.49 -8.66 -11.80
CA VAL A 316 22.69 -8.66 -13.26
C VAL A 316 22.33 -7.27 -13.80
N PRO A 317 23.32 -6.40 -14.06
CA PRO A 317 23.06 -5.06 -14.57
C PRO A 317 22.57 -5.09 -16.03
N ILE A 318 21.55 -4.31 -16.34
CA ILE A 318 20.98 -4.19 -17.69
C ILE A 318 21.42 -2.86 -18.31
N PHE A 319 22.48 -2.89 -19.13
CA PHE A 319 23.06 -1.70 -19.75
C PHE A 319 22.36 -1.24 -21.03
N SER A 320 21.47 -2.05 -21.59
CA SER A 320 20.70 -1.69 -22.80
C SER A 320 19.69 -0.56 -22.53
N MET A 321 19.31 -0.35 -21.28
CA MET A 321 18.52 0.79 -20.86
C MET A 321 19.44 2.00 -20.70
N THR A 322 19.37 2.96 -21.62
CA THR A 322 20.28 4.13 -21.70
C THR A 322 19.73 5.39 -21.06
N ARG A 323 18.51 5.33 -20.51
CA ARG A 323 17.82 6.44 -19.86
C ARG A 323 17.01 5.94 -18.68
N GLN A 324 16.73 6.82 -17.72
CA GLN A 324 15.82 6.53 -16.62
C GLN A 324 14.42 6.27 -17.15
N SER A 325 13.78 5.22 -16.64
CA SER A 325 12.38 4.89 -16.93
C SER A 325 11.73 4.40 -15.65
N PHE A 326 10.48 4.81 -15.43
CA PHE A 326 9.64 4.23 -14.40
C PHE A 326 9.19 2.84 -14.85
N LEU A 327 9.50 1.82 -14.05
CA LEU A 327 9.20 0.43 -14.33
C LEU A 327 8.40 -0.14 -13.16
N HIS A 328 7.08 -0.16 -13.30
CA HIS A 328 6.20 -0.63 -12.24
C HIS A 328 6.23 -2.16 -12.11
N ASP A 329 5.98 -2.85 -13.23
CA ASP A 329 5.78 -4.29 -13.28
C ASP A 329 6.57 -4.93 -14.44
N PHE A 330 6.71 -6.25 -14.39
CA PHE A 330 7.36 -7.07 -15.40
C PHE A 330 6.72 -8.46 -15.46
N ALA A 331 7.15 -9.30 -16.40
CA ALA A 331 6.70 -10.68 -16.52
C ALA A 331 7.90 -11.63 -16.60
N ILE A 332 7.68 -12.89 -16.23
CA ILE A 332 8.64 -13.98 -16.38
C ILE A 332 8.05 -15.06 -17.29
N THR A 333 8.93 -15.79 -17.98
CA THR A 333 8.58 -17.01 -18.72
C THR A 333 9.61 -18.09 -18.41
N ASN A 334 9.38 -19.31 -18.88
CA ASN A 334 10.29 -20.44 -18.64
C ASN A 334 11.68 -20.27 -19.30
N LYS A 335 11.85 -19.27 -20.18
CA LYS A 335 13.10 -18.97 -20.89
C LYS A 335 13.43 -17.48 -20.80
#